data_AF-A0A291RV96-F1
#
_entry.id   AF-A0A291RV96-F1
#
_cell.length_a   1.000
_cell.length_b   1.000
_cell.length_c   1.000
_cell.angle_alpha   90.00
_cell.angle_beta   90.00
_cell.angle_gamma   90.00
#
_symmetry.space_group_name_H-M   'P 1'
#
loop_
_entity.id
_entity.type
_entity.pdbx_description
1 polymer ?
#
loop_
_entity_poly.entity_id
_entity_poly.type
_entity_poly.pdbx_seq_one_letter_code
_entity_poly.pdbx_strand_id
1 'polypeptide(L)' 'MHVTIGMPHRRGSTEDVQYCCNIAIDGLSTDPVRLQAISPSVGQTLEIALSAVTQRLDVGVNDFLADAHLGSPARTR' A
#
# COMPACT_ATOMS: atom_id res chain seq x y z
N MET A 1 1.28 -4.33 -15.30
CA MET A 1 0.96 -4.48 -13.87
C MET A 1 1.04 -3.10 -13.24
N HIS A 2 0.13 -2.75 -12.34
CA HIS A 2 0.12 -1.45 -11.68
C HIS A 2 -0.12 -1.62 -10.19
N VAL A 3 0.71 -1.00 -9.36
CA VAL A 3 0.55 -1.00 -7.90
C VAL A 3 0.22 0.39 -7.41
N THR A 4 -0.82 0.49 -6.60
CA THR A 4 -1.17 1.73 -5.88
C THR A 4 -1.13 1.46 -4.39
N ILE A 5 -0.32 2.22 -3.67
CA ILE A 5 -0.34 2.27 -2.20
C ILE A 5 -0.92 3.61 -1.81
N GLY A 6 -2.11 3.61 -1.20
CA GLY A 6 -2.76 4.82 -0.73
C GLY A 6 -1.98 5.46 0.42
N MET A 7 -2.13 6.77 0.59
CA MET A 7 -1.57 7.45 1.75
C MET A 7 -2.23 6.94 3.04
N PRO A 8 -1.45 6.62 4.10
CA PRO A 8 -2.03 6.24 5.37
C PRO A 8 -2.94 7.34 5.89
N HIS A 9 -4.19 6.98 6.21
CA HIS A 9 -5.16 7.87 6.82
C HIS A 9 -5.46 7.38 8.23
N ARG A 10 -5.73 8.34 9.11
CA ARG A 10 -6.08 8.06 10.49
C ARG A 10 -7.43 7.33 10.54
N ARG A 11 -7.48 6.24 11.28
CA ARG A 11 -8.64 5.42 11.60
C ARG A 11 -8.75 5.33 13.13
N GLY A 12 -9.94 5.54 13.67
CA GLY A 12 -10.18 5.47 15.13
C GLY A 12 -10.22 6.82 15.85
N SER A 13 -10.68 6.77 17.09
CA SER A 13 -10.82 7.91 18.02
C SER A 13 -9.45 8.33 18.59
N THR A 14 -9.41 9.37 19.43
CA THR A 14 -8.19 9.93 20.01
C THR A 14 -7.41 8.97 20.91
N GLU A 15 -8.07 7.97 21.49
CA GLU A 15 -7.45 7.04 22.44
C GLU A 15 -6.89 5.77 21.77
N ASP A 16 -7.43 5.38 20.61
CA ASP A 16 -7.00 4.21 19.82
C ASP A 16 -6.67 4.60 18.38
N VAL A 17 -5.68 5.48 18.22
CA VAL A 17 -5.26 5.95 16.90
C VAL A 17 -4.58 4.82 16.14
N GLN A 18 -5.19 4.45 15.02
CA GLN A 18 -4.56 3.59 14.02
C GLN A 18 -4.42 4.36 12.71
N TYR A 19 -3.48 3.95 11.89
CA TYR A 19 -3.34 4.40 10.52
C TYR A 19 -3.64 3.23 9.61
N CYS A 20 -4.31 3.52 8.51
CA CYS A 20 -4.74 2.54 7.54
C CYS A 20 -4.32 3.01 6.15
N CYS A 21 -3.75 2.13 5.34
CA CYS A 21 -3.65 2.37 3.90
C CYS A 21 -4.21 1.20 3.11
N ASN A 22 -4.82 1.55 1.97
CA ASN A 22 -5.34 0.57 1.03
C ASN A 22 -4.31 0.35 -0.08
N ILE A 23 -4.18 -0.89 -0.52
CA ILE A 23 -3.23 -1.32 -1.54
C ILE A 23 -4.03 -1.97 -2.66
N ALA A 24 -3.74 -1.57 -3.89
CA ALA A 24 -4.32 -2.13 -5.10
C ALA A 24 -3.21 -2.64 -6.01
N ILE A 25 -3.32 -3.89 -6.46
CA ILE A 25 -2.41 -4.48 -7.45
C ILE A 25 -3.26 -4.98 -8.62
N ASP A 26 -3.12 -4.33 -9.76
CA ASP A 26 -3.87 -4.61 -10.98
C ASP A 26 -2.98 -5.30 -12.03
N GLY A 27 -3.56 -6.24 -12.78
CA GLY A 27 -2.88 -6.95 -13.88
C GLY A 27 -2.07 -8.18 -13.47
N LEU A 28 -2.25 -8.68 -12.26
CA LEU A 28 -1.65 -9.94 -11.76
C LEU A 28 -2.60 -11.15 -11.95
N SER A 29 -3.90 -10.88 -12.08
CA SER A 29 -4.99 -11.85 -12.25
C SER A 29 -6.12 -11.16 -13.04
N THR A 30 -7.12 -11.93 -13.46
CA THR A 30 -8.41 -11.41 -13.95
C THR A 30 -9.08 -10.49 -12.95
N ASP A 31 -8.88 -10.76 -11.65
CA ASP A 31 -9.40 -9.93 -10.57
C ASP A 31 -8.30 -9.09 -9.91
N PRO A 32 -8.57 -7.80 -9.64
CA PRO A 32 -7.63 -6.93 -8.96
C PRO A 32 -7.39 -7.39 -7.51
N VAL A 33 -6.13 -7.45 -7.09
CA VAL A 33 -5.80 -7.72 -5.68
C VAL A 33 -5.97 -6.44 -4.87
N ARG A 34 -6.63 -6.56 -3.72
CA ARG A 34 -6.87 -5.48 -2.77
C ARG A 34 -6.40 -5.92 -1.39
N LEU A 35 -5.50 -5.16 -0.78
CA LEU A 35 -4.96 -5.42 0.55
C LEU A 35 -5.12 -4.16 1.41
N GLN A 36 -4.97 -4.33 2.72
CA GLN A 36 -5.02 -3.24 3.68
C GLN A 36 -3.90 -3.43 4.71
N ALA A 37 -3.16 -2.36 4.99
CA ALA A 37 -2.18 -2.32 6.06
C ALA A 37 -2.69 -1.41 7.18
N ILE A 38 -2.60 -1.88 8.43
CA ILE A 38 -3.06 -1.14 9.62
C ILE A 38 -1.99 -1.21 10.70
N SER A 39 -1.64 -0.07 11.28
CA SER A 39 -0.72 0.00 12.42
C SER A 39 -0.93 1.30 13.24
N PRO A 40 -0.50 1.36 14.52
CA PRO A 40 -0.55 2.59 15.33
C PRO A 40 0.26 3.77 14.78
N SER A 41 1.16 3.57 13.80
CA SER A 41 1.96 4.66 13.22
C SER A 41 1.94 4.66 11.68
N VAL A 42 2.10 5.85 11.10
CA VAL A 42 2.20 6.03 9.63
C VAL A 42 3.37 5.24 9.06
N GLY A 43 4.55 5.33 9.68
CA GLY A 43 5.77 4.65 9.23
C GLY A 43 5.60 3.13 9.17
N GLN A 44 5.16 2.52 10.27
CA GLN A 44 4.91 1.07 10.30
C GLN A 44 3.78 0.65 9.34
N THR A 45 2.77 1.49 9.14
CA THR A 45 1.70 1.20 8.16
C THR A 45 2.27 1.10 6.75
N LEU A 46 3.20 2.00 6.38
CA LEU A 46 3.88 1.96 5.08
C LEU A 46 4.83 0.76 4.97
N GLU A 47 5.56 0.43 6.03
CA GLU A 47 6.45 -0.74 6.06
C GLU A 47 5.66 -2.05 5.83
N ILE A 48 4.52 -2.21 6.52
CA ILE A 48 3.63 -3.35 6.33
C ILE A 48 3.09 -3.37 4.90
N ALA A 49 2.70 -2.22 4.36
CA ALA A 49 2.18 -2.13 3.00
C ALA A 49 3.21 -2.52 1.94
N LEU A 50 4.43 -2.00 2.05
CA LEU A 50 5.54 -2.33 1.16
C LEU A 50 5.87 -3.81 1.24
N SER A 51 6.00 -4.35 2.46
CA SER A 51 6.28 -5.77 2.67
C SER A 51 5.21 -6.68 2.05
N ALA A 52 3.93 -6.35 2.24
CA ALA A 52 2.82 -7.10 1.67
C ALA A 52 2.83 -7.09 0.14
N VAL A 53 3.16 -5.95 -0.48
CA VAL A 53 3.30 -5.85 -1.94
C VAL A 53 4.48 -6.67 -2.43
N THR A 54 5.66 -6.49 -1.86
CA THR A 54 6.88 -7.18 -2.31
C THR A 54 6.77 -8.70 -2.17
N GLN A 55 6.15 -9.18 -1.09
CA GLN A 55 5.84 -10.60 -0.91
C GLN A 55 4.84 -11.11 -1.95
N ARG A 56 3.82 -10.32 -2.28
CA ARG A 56 2.79 -10.73 -3.24
C ARG A 56 3.31 -10.79 -4.68
N LEU A 57 4.27 -9.91 -4.99
CA LEU A 57 4.92 -9.80 -6.28
C LEU A 57 6.16 -10.70 -6.42
N ASP A 58 6.66 -11.25 -5.31
CA ASP A 58 7.93 -11.99 -5.24
C ASP A 58 9.12 -11.18 -5.78
N VAL A 59 9.21 -9.91 -5.36
CA VAL A 59 10.29 -8.97 -5.76
C VAL A 59 10.96 -8.35 -4.55
N GLY A 60 12.24 -7.97 -4.70
CA GLY A 60 12.95 -7.21 -3.68
C GLY A 60 12.37 -5.79 -3.50
N VAL A 61 12.47 -5.24 -2.29
CA VAL A 61 12.03 -3.86 -2.00
C VAL A 61 12.75 -2.85 -2.91
N ASN A 62 14.05 -3.00 -3.13
CA ASN A 62 14.81 -2.08 -3.97
C ASN A 62 14.35 -2.10 -5.43
N ASP A 63 14.08 -3.28 -5.98
CA ASP A 63 13.58 -3.44 -7.36
C ASP A 63 12.16 -2.86 -7.49
N PHE A 64 11.33 -3.10 -6.47
CA PHE A 64 9.99 -2.52 -6.41
C PHE A 64 10.04 -0.98 -6.36
N LEU A 65 10.92 -0.39 -5.54
CA LEU A 65 11.05 1.06 -5.43
C LEU A 65 11.66 1.71 -6.68
N ALA A 66 12.49 0.98 -7.43
CA ALA A 66 13.07 1.46 -8.68
C ALA A 66 12.04 1.53 -9.82
N ASP A 67 11.01 0.69 -9.78
CA ASP A 67 9.94 0.60 -10.78
C ASP A 67 8.64 1.32 -10.34
N ALA A 68 8.42 1.49 -9.04
CA ALA A 68 7.21 2.10 -8.52
C ALA A 68 7.21 3.62 -8.69
N HIS A 69 6.24 4.13 -9.46
CA HIS A 69 5.81 5.54 -9.41
C HIS A 69 5.11 5.85 -8.07
N LEU A 70 5.89 5.92 -6.99
CA LEU A 70 5.40 6.25 -5.67
C LEU A 70 4.83 7.67 -5.64
N GLY A 71 3.58 7.81 -5.18
CA GLY A 71 2.99 9.11 -4.85
C GLY A 71 2.30 9.85 -5.99
N SER A 72 2.08 9.24 -7.16
CA SER A 72 1.20 9.84 -8.16
C SER A 72 -0.25 9.64 -7.71
N PRO A 73 -1.02 10.71 -7.40
CA PRO A 73 -2.44 10.57 -7.16
C PRO A 73 -3.04 9.91 -8.39
N ALA A 74 -3.71 8.77 -8.20
CA ALA A 74 -4.56 8.20 -9.24
C ALA A 74 -5.52 9.32 -9.66
N ARG A 75 -5.34 9.83 -10.88
CA ARG A 75 -6.12 10.93 -11.42
C ARG A 75 -7.58 10.51 -11.36
N THR A 76 -8.34 11.05 -10.42
CA THR A 76 -9.79 10.91 -10.38
C THR A 76 -10.33 11.44 -11.69
N ARG A 77 -10.86 10.55 -12.52
CA ARG A 77 -11.77 10.89 -13.61
C ARG A 77 -13.18 10.78 -13.10
#